data_AF-A0A914QJ31-F1
#
_entry.id   AF-A0A914QJ31-F1
#
_cell.length_a   1.000
_cell.length_b   1.000
_cell.length_c   1.000
_cell.angle_alpha   90.00
_cell.angle_beta   90.00
_cell.angle_gamma   90.00
#
_symmetry.space_group_name_H-M   'P 1'
#
loop_
_entity.id
_entity.type
_entity.pdbx_description
1 polymer ?
#
loop_
_entity_poly.entity_id
_entity_poly.type
_entity_poly.pdbx_seq_one_letter_code
_entity_poly.pdbx_strand_id
1 'polypeptide(L)'
;MHAAKYPACIPALLYANCETSIRLPSGPSEAIKIESGVRQGCPLSPILFNIAMEPLIRGIENLKSGYTIHGSQHSSKTFADDLCLIGRNQLHAQMQLNFASNIANWLGIQFNPKKCSTLHIKSNKVVKTQLRIQGQPLEIMEKETPYTYLGVPTGFKTFNSATETIEQLKKEVKAVDNSLLFPWQKFDAVNTFIIPKLSFHLKLSHAFRLLTSTDQRTQKLAYDSMKEVVQQRSKNDPSMEEISEYYNGSKSSVPPEHVKNDVTSCWIQLRAAIRRLSAKMKIFFQPDRNKKKFHLIINNVAATRFNVEAQLRDATRNYFKQRLIAKPGQGRVYNVTAKNPVSNHFYRNVNLTRLNEWNFIHRARLDLVPLNGGTKKWFTKDQSCRKCKYKCESLFHVLNCCDPNYPTMTRRHDAVVHRLVDGFKKRKRKSQEILLDQIIPETSSTLQPDITILDKKKKEAIIIDVTIPYENLPKSFVTARDRKYEKYTEIKKELQNLGYNVFLDAFIVGSLGGYDPENYKCLKSLDIPKNYSILMKKLMVTDVVRWSREIYMNHVCQKRKNAALQ
;
A
#
# COMPACT_ATOMS: atom_id res chain seq x y z
N MET A 1 22.88 53.16 -0.18
CA MET A 1 23.06 52.09 -1.18
C MET A 1 22.16 50.91 -0.78
N HIS A 2 20.99 50.80 -1.40
CA HIS A 2 19.98 49.78 -1.09
C HIS A 2 20.46 48.39 -1.53
N ALA A 3 20.89 47.56 -0.58
CA ALA A 3 21.05 46.13 -0.81
C ALA A 3 19.70 45.45 -0.58
N ALA A 4 19.18 44.88 -1.66
CA ALA A 4 17.87 44.26 -1.74
C ALA A 4 17.70 43.14 -0.70
N LYS A 5 16.65 43.24 0.14
CA LYS A 5 16.15 42.17 1.01
C LYS A 5 15.36 41.15 0.17
N TYR A 6 16.04 40.31 -0.59
CA TYR A 6 15.48 39.04 -1.10
C TYR A 6 16.28 37.92 -0.43
N PRO A 7 15.75 36.72 -0.06
CA PRO A 7 14.41 36.13 -0.27
C PRO A 7 13.42 35.99 0.93
N ALA A 8 12.83 37.09 1.42
CA ALA A 8 11.62 37.03 2.27
C ALA A 8 10.30 36.99 1.45
N CYS A 9 10.36 37.18 0.12
CA CYS A 9 9.22 37.60 -0.67
C CYS A 9 8.37 36.49 -1.30
N ILE A 10 8.88 35.30 -1.63
CA ILE A 10 8.08 34.34 -2.45
C ILE A 10 6.97 33.64 -1.64
N PRO A 11 7.23 33.05 -0.46
CA PRO A 11 6.14 32.53 0.38
C PRO A 11 5.22 33.64 0.90
N ALA A 12 5.76 34.82 1.21
CA ALA A 12 5.00 35.97 1.71
C ALA A 12 4.08 36.59 0.65
N LEU A 13 4.46 36.61 -0.64
CA LEU A 13 3.57 37.06 -1.73
C LEU A 13 2.45 36.04 -1.98
N LEU A 14 2.75 34.75 -1.94
CA LEU A 14 1.81 33.67 -2.29
C LEU A 14 0.87 33.28 -1.14
N TYR A 15 1.26 33.55 0.10
CA TYR A 15 0.45 33.35 1.31
C TYR A 15 0.03 34.66 1.99
N ALA A 16 0.00 35.77 1.23
CA ALA A 16 -0.54 37.03 1.74
C ALA A 16 -2.02 36.85 2.18
N ASN A 17 -2.38 37.45 3.31
CA ASN A 17 -3.73 37.38 3.91
C ASN A 17 -4.22 35.94 4.21
N CYS A 18 -3.32 35.00 4.46
CA CYS A 18 -3.72 33.66 4.84
C CYS A 18 -4.28 33.64 6.27
N GLU A 19 -5.46 33.06 6.43
CA GLU A 19 -6.15 32.93 7.72
C GLU A 19 -6.52 31.47 7.99
N THR A 20 -6.63 31.11 9.25
CA THR A 20 -7.14 29.82 9.72
C THR A 20 -8.20 30.02 10.78
N SER A 21 -9.16 29.11 10.89
CA SER A 21 -10.12 29.08 11.99
C SER A 21 -10.18 27.69 12.61
N ILE A 22 -10.46 27.63 13.90
CA ILE A 22 -10.56 26.38 14.66
C ILE A 22 -12.04 26.00 14.73
N ARG A 23 -12.39 24.78 14.34
CA ARG A 23 -13.77 24.30 14.44
C ARG A 23 -14.07 23.82 15.86
N LEU A 24 -14.91 24.55 16.57
CA LEU A 24 -15.41 24.21 17.91
C LEU A 24 -16.84 23.61 17.82
N PRO A 25 -17.34 22.96 18.88
CA PRO A 25 -18.72 22.47 18.94
C PRO A 25 -19.77 23.58 18.75
N SER A 26 -19.44 24.82 19.13
CA SER A 26 -20.28 26.02 18.98
C SER A 26 -20.19 26.68 17.60
N GLY A 27 -19.29 26.23 16.72
CA GLY A 27 -19.03 26.85 15.42
C GLY A 27 -17.53 27.09 15.15
N PRO A 28 -17.17 27.66 13.99
CA PRO A 28 -15.80 28.10 13.72
C PRO A 28 -15.41 29.29 14.61
N SER A 29 -14.15 29.33 15.06
CA SER A 29 -13.58 30.49 15.73
C SER A 29 -13.47 31.69 14.78
N GLU A 30 -13.16 32.86 15.34
CA GLU A 30 -12.67 33.99 14.56
C GLU A 30 -11.42 33.61 13.76
N ALA A 31 -11.20 34.35 12.67
CA ALA A 31 -10.11 34.13 11.75
C ALA A 31 -8.77 34.52 12.41
N ILE A 32 -7.85 33.57 12.46
CA ILE A 32 -6.49 33.74 12.97
C ILE A 32 -5.59 33.97 11.77
N LYS A 33 -4.96 35.15 11.68
CA LYS A 33 -4.00 35.45 10.63
C LYS A 33 -2.73 34.61 10.80
N ILE A 34 -2.28 34.01 9.70
CA ILE A 34 -1.03 33.26 9.64
C ILE A 34 0.06 34.20 9.17
N GLU A 35 0.90 34.64 10.11
CA GLU A 35 2.01 35.57 9.82
C GLU A 35 3.31 34.86 9.44
N SER A 36 3.45 33.58 9.80
CA SER A 36 4.64 32.78 9.49
C SER A 36 4.31 31.31 9.28
N GLY A 37 5.14 30.65 8.45
CA GLY A 37 5.02 29.23 8.14
C GLY A 37 4.37 28.92 6.79
N VAL A 38 4.34 27.64 6.45
CA VAL A 38 3.71 27.12 5.23
C VAL A 38 2.44 26.35 5.59
N ARG A 39 1.40 26.44 4.74
CA ARG A 39 0.12 25.76 4.99
C ARG A 39 0.29 24.24 4.92
N GLN A 40 0.13 23.54 6.05
CA GLN A 40 0.17 22.09 6.07
C GLN A 40 -0.98 21.48 5.24
N GLY A 41 -0.68 20.48 4.41
CA GLY A 41 -1.62 19.88 3.47
C GLY A 41 -1.82 20.62 2.15
N CYS A 42 -1.19 21.80 1.97
CA CYS A 42 -1.15 22.48 0.67
C CYS A 42 -0.10 21.81 -0.25
N PRO A 43 -0.46 21.42 -1.50
CA PRO A 43 0.50 20.82 -2.44
C PRO A 43 1.71 21.69 -2.78
N LEU A 44 1.59 23.02 -2.64
CA LEU A 44 2.66 23.98 -2.95
C LEU A 44 3.64 24.17 -1.78
N SER A 45 3.21 23.93 -0.55
CA SER A 45 4.02 24.14 0.66
C SER A 45 5.38 23.42 0.66
N PRO A 46 5.49 22.15 0.23
CA PRO A 46 6.79 21.47 0.18
C PRO A 46 7.77 22.13 -0.78
N ILE A 47 7.29 22.64 -1.92
CA ILE A 47 8.13 23.31 -2.92
C ILE A 47 8.63 24.64 -2.38
N LEU A 48 7.74 25.43 -1.76
CA LEU A 48 8.12 26.71 -1.14
C LEU A 48 9.11 26.54 0.00
N PHE A 49 8.94 25.49 0.80
CA PHE A 49 9.90 25.14 1.85
C PHE A 49 11.27 24.78 1.26
N ASN A 50 11.32 23.95 0.21
CA ASN A 50 12.57 23.60 -0.45
C ASN A 50 13.27 24.83 -1.04
N ILE A 51 12.53 25.75 -1.67
CA ILE A 51 13.08 27.01 -2.21
C ILE A 51 13.68 27.87 -1.09
N ALA A 52 13.00 27.96 0.06
CA ALA A 52 13.49 28.72 1.20
C ALA A 52 14.78 28.13 1.80
N MET A 53 14.91 26.80 1.82
CA MET A 53 16.09 26.09 2.34
C MET A 53 17.26 26.04 1.36
N GLU A 54 17.04 26.28 0.07
CA GLU A 54 18.07 26.18 -0.98
C GLU A 54 19.35 27.02 -0.70
N PRO A 55 19.27 28.28 -0.23
CA PRO A 55 20.47 29.06 0.11
C PRO A 55 21.32 28.42 1.21
N LEU A 56 20.67 27.76 2.18
CA LEU A 56 21.36 27.04 3.25
C LEU A 56 22.12 25.85 2.67
N ILE A 57 21.46 25.02 1.85
CA ILE A 57 22.04 23.80 1.29
C ILE A 57 23.23 24.14 0.37
N ARG A 58 23.02 25.02 -0.61
CA ARG A 58 24.09 25.45 -1.53
C ARG A 58 25.24 26.13 -0.81
N GLY A 59 24.93 26.96 0.18
CA GLY A 59 25.94 27.63 0.98
C GLY A 59 26.85 26.63 1.72
N ILE A 60 26.27 25.60 2.33
CA ILE A 60 27.02 24.54 3.01
C ILE A 60 27.89 23.73 2.04
N GLU A 61 27.39 23.43 0.84
CA GLU A 61 28.18 22.78 -0.22
C GLU A 61 29.35 23.65 -0.70
N ASN A 62 29.17 24.98 -0.74
CA ASN A 62 30.18 25.95 -1.15
C ASN A 62 31.25 26.23 -0.10
N LEU A 63 30.98 26.00 1.19
CA LEU A 63 32.00 26.08 2.25
C LEU A 63 33.14 25.08 2.07
N LYS A 64 32.99 24.10 1.17
CA LYS A 64 33.91 22.98 0.93
C LYS A 64 34.37 22.34 2.23
N SER A 65 33.52 22.34 3.26
CA SER A 65 33.88 21.91 4.61
C SER A 65 33.56 20.44 4.87
N GLY A 66 33.04 19.75 3.85
CA GLY A 66 32.65 18.35 3.86
C GLY A 66 33.79 17.36 4.00
N TYR A 67 33.43 16.11 4.30
CA TYR A 67 34.35 14.98 4.37
C TYR A 67 34.44 14.26 3.01
N THR A 68 35.63 13.90 2.58
CA THR A 68 35.87 13.27 1.27
C THR A 68 35.83 11.76 1.38
N ILE A 69 34.98 11.12 0.59
CA ILE A 69 34.87 9.67 0.47
C ILE A 69 34.96 9.32 -1.02
N HIS A 70 35.89 8.45 -1.40
CA HIS A 70 36.09 8.02 -2.80
C HIS A 70 36.18 9.17 -3.82
N GLY A 71 36.88 10.26 -3.46
CA GLY A 71 37.04 11.43 -4.32
C GLY A 71 35.84 12.39 -4.38
N SER A 72 34.72 12.04 -3.72
CA SER A 72 33.53 12.91 -3.62
C SER A 72 33.47 13.57 -2.25
N GLN A 73 33.21 14.89 -2.22
CA GLN A 73 33.02 15.63 -0.98
C GLN A 73 31.57 15.56 -0.52
N HIS A 74 31.36 15.18 0.73
CA HIS A 74 30.04 15.11 1.35
C HIS A 74 29.95 16.12 2.50
N SER A 75 29.12 17.15 2.32
CA SER A 75 28.95 18.23 3.30
C SER A 75 27.59 18.16 4.02
N SER A 76 26.52 17.72 3.35
CA SER A 76 25.19 17.63 3.96
C SER A 76 24.33 16.51 3.39
N LYS A 77 23.31 16.13 4.16
CA LYS A 77 22.15 15.32 3.75
C LYS A 77 20.90 16.01 4.31
N THR A 78 19.92 16.24 3.44
CA THR A 78 18.71 17.01 3.80
C THR A 78 17.47 16.25 3.38
N PHE A 79 16.46 16.22 4.24
CA PHE A 79 15.13 15.73 3.89
C PHE A 79 14.07 16.55 4.64
N ALA A 80 13.34 17.40 3.91
CA ALA A 80 12.46 18.39 4.53
C ALA A 80 13.22 19.19 5.62
N ASP A 81 12.71 19.22 6.85
CA ASP A 81 13.30 19.89 8.00
C ASP A 81 14.48 19.13 8.64
N ASP A 82 14.69 17.86 8.30
CA ASP A 82 15.82 17.07 8.80
C ASP A 82 17.11 17.43 8.04
N LEU A 83 18.06 18.03 8.76
CA LEU A 83 19.38 18.44 8.26
C LEU A 83 20.49 17.65 8.97
N CYS A 84 21.29 16.93 8.20
CA CYS A 84 22.51 16.27 8.66
C CYS A 84 23.72 16.92 8.01
N LEU A 85 24.66 17.40 8.83
CA LEU A 85 25.88 18.09 8.40
C LEU A 85 27.10 17.21 8.65
N ILE A 86 28.03 17.21 7.71
CA ILE A 86 29.23 16.37 7.73
C ILE A 86 30.43 17.28 7.59
N GLY A 87 31.20 17.43 8.66
CA GLY A 87 32.47 18.16 8.66
C GLY A 87 33.66 17.22 8.64
N ARG A 88 34.73 17.59 7.93
CA ARG A 88 35.98 16.79 7.93
C ARG A 88 36.72 16.77 9.28
N ASN A 89 36.45 17.75 10.13
CA ASN A 89 36.92 17.85 11.50
C ASN A 89 36.00 18.80 12.30
N GLN A 90 36.26 18.95 13.60
CA GLN A 90 35.50 19.81 14.51
C GLN A 90 35.34 21.25 13.99
N LEU A 91 36.43 21.87 13.53
CA LEU A 91 36.41 23.25 13.04
C LEU A 91 35.43 23.39 11.87
N HIS A 92 35.55 22.52 10.88
CA HIS A 92 34.70 22.55 9.69
C HIS A 92 33.23 22.22 10.01
N ALA A 93 32.96 21.33 10.97
CA ALA A 93 31.60 21.07 11.44
C ALA A 93 30.98 22.31 12.11
N GLN A 94 31.73 23.00 12.97
CA GLN A 94 31.27 24.23 13.61
C GLN A 94 31.08 25.37 12.60
N MET A 95 31.95 25.48 11.58
CA MET A 95 31.78 26.46 10.49
C MET A 95 30.46 26.24 9.74
N GLN A 96 30.10 24.99 9.42
CA GLN A 96 28.83 24.68 8.78
C GLN A 96 27.64 25.01 9.70
N LEU A 97 27.72 24.71 11.00
CA LEU A 97 26.68 25.05 11.98
C LEU A 97 26.51 26.57 12.16
N ASN A 98 27.61 27.33 12.15
CA ASN A 98 27.57 28.80 12.22
C ASN A 98 26.91 29.38 10.96
N PHE A 99 27.26 28.87 9.79
CA PHE A 99 26.62 29.27 8.54
C PHE A 99 25.13 28.95 8.54
N ALA A 100 24.75 27.73 8.95
CA ALA A 100 23.36 27.33 9.10
C ALA A 100 22.60 28.24 10.08
N SER A 101 23.22 28.63 11.20
CA SER A 101 22.64 29.57 12.17
C SER A 101 22.41 30.95 11.56
N ASN A 102 23.36 31.47 10.77
CA ASN A 102 23.23 32.77 10.10
C ASN A 102 22.09 32.76 9.07
N ILE A 103 22.02 31.72 8.24
CA ILE A 103 20.95 31.59 7.25
C ILE A 103 19.59 31.34 7.92
N ALA A 104 19.54 30.54 8.99
CA ALA A 104 18.30 30.32 9.74
C ALA A 104 17.80 31.62 10.38
N ASN A 105 18.67 32.44 10.97
CA ASN A 105 18.29 33.76 11.49
C ASN A 105 17.76 34.67 10.38
N TRP A 106 18.40 34.65 9.21
CA TRP A 106 17.97 35.40 8.04
C TRP A 106 16.60 34.91 7.51
N LEU A 107 16.32 33.60 7.59
CA LEU A 107 15.04 32.97 7.22
C LEU A 107 13.94 33.05 8.29
N GLY A 108 14.25 33.47 9.52
CA GLY A 108 13.34 33.38 10.66
C GLY A 108 13.09 31.95 11.17
N ILE A 109 14.02 31.03 10.92
CA ILE A 109 13.95 29.63 11.36
C ILE A 109 14.69 29.45 12.69
N GLN A 110 14.10 28.66 13.60
CA GLN A 110 14.74 28.24 14.84
C GLN A 110 14.98 26.74 14.81
N PHE A 111 16.22 26.32 15.08
CA PHE A 111 16.54 24.93 15.31
C PHE A 111 16.08 24.51 16.70
N ASN A 112 15.83 23.22 16.91
CA ASN A 112 15.54 22.65 18.22
C ASN A 112 16.76 21.84 18.70
N PRO A 113 17.70 22.44 19.46
CA PRO A 113 18.91 21.76 19.91
C PRO A 113 18.65 20.46 20.67
N LYS A 114 17.51 20.35 21.38
CA LYS A 114 17.13 19.13 22.13
C LYS A 114 16.83 17.93 21.22
N LYS A 115 16.57 18.16 19.93
CA LYS A 115 16.37 17.11 18.92
C LYS A 115 17.61 16.89 18.05
N CYS A 116 18.68 17.67 18.27
CA CYS A 116 19.89 17.64 17.48
C CYS A 116 21.03 17.00 18.28
N SER A 117 21.79 16.12 17.64
CA SER A 117 22.92 15.44 18.28
C SER A 117 24.15 15.50 17.38
N THR A 118 25.32 15.29 17.98
CA THR A 118 26.61 15.37 17.31
C THR A 118 27.40 14.09 17.52
N LEU A 119 28.09 13.66 16.45
CA LEU A 119 28.96 12.49 16.48
C LEU A 119 30.32 12.85 15.88
N HIS A 120 31.36 12.85 16.72
CA HIS A 120 32.73 13.06 16.28
C HIS A 120 33.53 11.77 16.43
N ILE A 121 34.08 11.28 15.30
CA ILE A 121 34.85 10.04 15.25
C ILE A 121 36.30 10.38 14.90
N LYS A 122 37.25 9.94 15.74
CA LYS A 122 38.69 10.06 15.49
C LYS A 122 39.38 8.75 15.86
N SER A 123 40.22 8.23 14.95
CA SER A 123 40.96 6.97 15.16
C SER A 123 40.09 5.82 15.65
N ASN A 124 38.90 5.65 15.05
CA ASN A 124 37.91 4.63 15.40
C ASN A 124 37.45 4.69 16.87
N LYS A 125 37.36 5.89 17.45
CA LYS A 125 36.77 6.15 18.77
C LYS A 125 35.84 7.37 18.69
N VAL A 126 34.77 7.34 19.47
CA VAL A 126 33.92 8.52 19.68
C VAL A 126 34.67 9.50 20.58
N VAL A 127 34.80 10.74 20.10
CA VAL A 127 35.42 11.84 20.83
C VAL A 127 34.32 12.77 21.31
N LYS A 128 34.36 13.13 22.60
CA LYS A 128 33.44 14.12 23.16
C LYS A 128 33.84 15.50 22.64
N THR A 129 33.02 16.07 21.78
CA THR A 129 33.26 17.39 21.18
C THR A 129 31.99 18.19 21.22
N GLN A 130 32.01 19.28 21.99
CA GLN A 130 30.87 20.16 22.12
C GLN A 130 30.80 21.09 20.92
N LEU A 131 29.78 20.91 20.09
CA LEU A 131 29.40 21.87 19.06
C LEU A 131 28.18 22.67 19.49
N ARG A 132 27.97 23.82 18.86
CA ARG A 132 26.83 24.71 19.14
C ARG A 132 26.07 25.08 17.88
N ILE A 133 24.75 25.22 17.99
CA ILE A 133 23.88 25.78 16.95
C ILE A 133 23.05 26.90 17.58
N GLN A 134 22.97 28.06 16.93
CA GLN A 134 22.31 29.26 17.47
C GLN A 134 22.70 29.57 18.93
N GLY A 135 23.99 29.40 19.26
CA GLY A 135 24.56 29.64 20.59
C GLY A 135 24.32 28.53 21.62
N GLN A 136 23.45 27.56 21.34
CA GLN A 136 23.06 26.48 22.25
C GLN A 136 23.92 25.22 22.02
N PRO A 137 24.29 24.48 23.09
CA PRO A 137 25.05 23.24 22.98
C PRO A 137 24.20 22.11 22.36
N LEU A 138 24.80 21.34 21.46
CA LEU A 138 24.22 20.10 20.92
C LEU A 138 24.54 18.90 21.80
N GLU A 139 23.63 17.93 21.84
CA GLU A 139 23.86 16.66 22.55
C GLU A 139 25.01 15.88 21.90
N ILE A 140 25.89 15.30 22.71
CA ILE A 140 27.03 14.49 22.23
C ILE A 140 26.61 13.02 22.29
N MET A 141 26.63 12.35 21.15
CA MET A 141 26.31 10.93 21.07
C MET A 141 27.41 10.09 21.72
N GLU A 142 27.04 9.06 22.48
CA GLU A 142 28.00 8.10 23.02
C GLU A 142 28.25 6.93 22.05
N LYS A 143 29.21 6.07 22.40
CA LYS A 143 29.62 4.93 21.58
C LYS A 143 28.49 3.94 21.30
N GLU A 144 27.53 3.82 22.22
CA GLU A 144 26.49 2.78 22.22
C GLU A 144 25.06 3.35 22.12
N THR A 145 24.92 4.66 21.97
CA THR A 145 23.63 5.34 21.81
C THR A 145 23.43 5.74 20.34
N PRO A 146 22.52 5.08 19.60
CA PRO A 146 22.18 5.47 18.26
C PRO A 146 21.23 6.67 18.24
N TYR A 147 21.41 7.53 17.25
CA TYR A 147 20.49 8.62 16.92
C TYR A 147 19.56 8.18 15.79
N THR A 148 18.27 8.47 15.90
CA THR A 148 17.31 8.11 14.84
C THR A 148 17.27 9.20 13.78
N TYR A 149 17.83 8.93 12.60
CA TYR A 149 17.74 9.81 11.43
C TYR A 149 16.84 9.17 10.37
N LEU A 150 15.72 9.82 10.02
CA LEU A 150 14.71 9.29 9.08
C LEU A 150 14.22 7.87 9.42
N GLY A 151 14.12 7.55 10.72
CA GLY A 151 13.70 6.23 11.20
C GLY A 151 14.78 5.16 11.18
N VAL A 152 16.03 5.52 10.87
CA VAL A 152 17.18 4.61 10.84
C VAL A 152 18.16 4.95 11.98
N PRO A 153 18.54 3.97 12.82
CA PRO A 153 19.56 4.18 13.85
C PRO A 153 20.91 4.47 13.19
N THR A 154 21.48 5.63 13.51
CA THR A 154 22.74 6.16 12.98
C THR A 154 23.66 6.46 14.17
N GLY A 155 24.94 6.09 14.12
CA GLY A 155 25.85 6.17 15.28
C GLY A 155 27.23 5.56 15.02
N PHE A 156 28.09 5.47 16.04
CA PHE A 156 29.43 4.88 15.91
C PHE A 156 29.41 3.35 15.82
N LYS A 157 28.55 2.70 16.62
CA LYS A 157 28.14 1.31 16.42
C LYS A 157 26.70 1.31 15.90
N THR A 158 26.50 1.14 14.59
CA THR A 158 25.17 0.99 13.96
C THR A 158 24.75 -0.47 13.84
N PHE A 159 25.37 -1.37 14.61
CA PHE A 159 24.82 -2.71 14.71
C PHE A 159 23.43 -2.55 15.29
N ASN A 160 22.38 -2.92 14.53
CA ASN A 160 21.07 -3.19 15.12
C ASN A 160 21.35 -4.15 16.26
N SER A 161 21.32 -3.65 17.49
CA SER A 161 21.57 -4.52 18.62
C SER A 161 20.50 -5.62 18.57
N ALA A 162 20.83 -6.83 19.02
CA ALA A 162 19.81 -7.88 19.13
C ALA A 162 18.58 -7.35 19.89
N THR A 163 18.81 -6.48 20.87
CA THR A 163 17.84 -5.68 21.62
C THR A 163 16.97 -4.76 20.76
N GLU A 164 17.51 -3.93 19.87
CA GLU A 164 16.68 -3.05 19.01
C GLU A 164 15.88 -3.84 17.97
N THR A 165 16.46 -4.91 17.43
CA THR A 165 15.73 -5.82 16.54
C THR A 165 14.58 -6.48 17.29
N ILE A 166 14.80 -6.89 18.54
CA ILE A 166 13.77 -7.43 19.42
C ILE A 166 12.70 -6.37 19.74
N GLU A 167 13.06 -5.12 20.01
CA GLU A 167 12.10 -4.04 20.28
C GLU A 167 11.27 -3.66 19.04
N GLN A 168 11.89 -3.61 17.86
CA GLN A 168 11.21 -3.43 16.57
C GLN A 168 10.23 -4.59 16.32
N LEU A 169 10.66 -5.83 16.55
CA LEU A 169 9.81 -7.00 16.38
C LEU A 169 8.69 -7.05 17.41
N LYS A 170 8.92 -6.63 18.65
CA LYS A 170 7.86 -6.46 19.66
C LYS A 170 6.81 -5.45 19.17
N LYS A 171 7.23 -4.31 18.61
CA LYS A 171 6.30 -3.33 18.00
C LYS A 171 5.54 -3.92 16.82
N GLU A 172 6.20 -4.65 15.94
CA GLU A 172 5.57 -5.31 14.78
C GLU A 172 4.59 -6.42 15.21
N VAL A 173 4.94 -7.24 16.21
CA VAL A 173 4.05 -8.27 16.78
C VAL A 173 2.83 -7.59 17.39
N LYS A 174 3.03 -6.53 18.16
CA LYS A 174 1.94 -5.76 18.79
C LYS A 174 1.06 -5.08 17.74
N ALA A 175 1.62 -4.64 16.62
CA ALA A 175 0.86 -4.09 15.49
C ALA A 175 0.04 -5.17 14.76
N VAL A 176 0.60 -6.36 14.55
CA VAL A 176 -0.14 -7.51 14.00
C VAL A 176 -1.23 -7.96 14.96
N ASP A 177 -0.94 -7.98 16.25
CA ASP A 177 -1.90 -8.35 17.29
C ASP A 177 -3.05 -7.33 17.41
N ASN A 178 -2.75 -6.04 17.29
CA ASN A 178 -3.77 -4.97 17.29
C ASN A 178 -4.51 -4.84 15.95
N SER A 179 -4.09 -5.57 14.91
CA SER A 179 -4.74 -5.51 13.61
C SER A 179 -6.09 -6.24 13.61
N LEU A 180 -6.96 -5.87 12.66
CA LEU A 180 -8.24 -6.55 12.41
C LEU A 180 -8.08 -7.87 11.65
N LEU A 181 -6.85 -8.40 11.50
CA LEU A 181 -6.60 -9.69 10.87
C LEU A 181 -7.18 -10.83 11.71
N PHE A 182 -7.58 -11.92 11.05
CA PHE A 182 -8.06 -13.11 11.76
C PHE A 182 -6.93 -13.76 12.60
N PRO A 183 -7.22 -14.46 13.71
CA PRO A 183 -6.19 -15.08 14.55
C PRO A 183 -5.18 -15.94 13.76
N TRP A 184 -5.64 -16.80 12.86
CA TRP A 184 -4.75 -17.60 12.01
C TRP A 184 -3.97 -16.75 10.98
N GLN A 185 -4.50 -15.60 10.55
CA GLN A 185 -3.78 -14.65 9.69
C GLN A 185 -2.78 -13.81 10.46
N LYS A 186 -3.03 -13.52 11.75
CA LYS A 186 -2.03 -12.94 12.65
C LYS A 186 -0.89 -13.92 12.85
N PHE A 187 -1.20 -15.19 13.12
CA PHE A 187 -0.20 -16.26 13.14
C PHE A 187 0.53 -16.39 11.80
N ASP A 188 -0.17 -16.39 10.66
CA ASP A 188 0.45 -16.45 9.34
C ASP A 188 1.33 -15.21 9.13
N ALA A 189 0.88 -13.99 9.47
CA ALA A 189 1.63 -12.74 9.35
C ALA A 189 2.87 -12.69 10.26
N VAL A 190 2.77 -13.15 11.50
CA VAL A 190 3.91 -13.30 12.42
C VAL A 190 4.90 -14.31 11.83
N ASN A 191 4.44 -15.50 11.42
CA ASN A 191 5.27 -16.54 10.81
C ASN A 191 5.87 -16.15 9.46
N THR A 192 5.24 -15.19 8.78
CA THR A 192 5.55 -14.74 7.42
C THR A 192 6.46 -13.52 7.39
N PHE A 193 6.24 -12.54 8.26
CA PHE A 193 6.91 -11.25 8.20
C PHE A 193 7.84 -11.01 9.39
N ILE A 194 7.55 -11.58 10.55
CA ILE A 194 8.24 -11.27 11.81
C ILE A 194 9.27 -12.35 12.15
N ILE A 195 8.88 -13.63 12.16
CA ILE A 195 9.79 -14.76 12.43
C ILE A 195 10.96 -14.83 11.44
N PRO A 196 10.75 -14.60 10.12
CA PRO A 196 11.87 -14.59 9.18
C PRO A 196 12.87 -13.47 9.46
N LYS A 197 12.43 -12.26 9.84
CA LYS A 197 13.33 -11.14 10.22
C LYS A 197 14.21 -11.50 11.42
N LEU A 198 13.64 -12.15 12.44
CA LEU A 198 14.36 -12.61 13.64
C LEU A 198 15.40 -13.70 13.31
N SER A 199 15.07 -14.61 12.37
CA SER A 199 15.98 -15.66 11.91
C SER A 199 17.06 -15.17 10.94
N PHE A 200 16.75 -14.11 10.19
CA PHE A 200 17.51 -13.60 9.05
C PHE A 200 18.68 -12.72 9.49
N HIS A 201 18.47 -11.82 10.45
CA HIS A 201 19.50 -10.84 10.85
C HIS A 201 20.58 -11.42 11.78
N LEU A 202 20.28 -12.47 12.54
CA LEU A 202 21.15 -12.88 13.63
C LEU A 202 22.17 -13.98 13.27
N LYS A 203 21.98 -14.75 12.17
CA LYS A 203 22.61 -16.09 12.07
C LYS A 203 23.24 -16.45 10.71
N LEU A 204 22.48 -16.39 9.61
CA LEU A 204 22.95 -16.85 8.29
C LEU A 204 23.85 -15.83 7.56
N SER A 205 23.46 -14.55 7.54
CA SER A 205 24.29 -13.50 6.90
C SER A 205 25.58 -13.25 7.67
N HIS A 206 25.52 -13.31 9.01
CA HIS A 206 26.68 -13.16 9.87
C HIS A 206 27.71 -14.28 9.64
N ALA A 207 27.29 -15.54 9.71
CA ALA A 207 28.18 -16.68 9.48
C ALA A 207 28.78 -16.69 8.06
N PHE A 208 27.97 -16.37 7.03
CA PHE A 208 28.48 -16.27 5.65
C PHE A 208 29.50 -15.14 5.48
N ARG A 209 29.31 -13.99 6.14
CA ARG A 209 30.26 -12.87 6.11
C ARG A 209 31.57 -13.17 6.84
N LEU A 210 31.55 -14.03 7.87
CA LEU A 210 32.75 -14.54 8.52
C LEU A 210 33.54 -15.46 7.56
N LEU A 211 32.86 -16.40 6.89
CA LEU A 211 33.48 -17.29 5.90
C LEU A 211 33.99 -16.56 4.65
N THR A 212 33.39 -15.42 4.31
CA THR A 212 33.76 -14.58 3.16
C THR A 212 34.49 -13.29 3.56
N SER A 213 35.08 -13.26 4.76
CA SER A 213 35.85 -12.10 5.22
C SER A 213 36.99 -11.76 4.25
N THR A 214 37.27 -10.47 4.12
CA THR A 214 38.41 -9.93 3.36
C THR A 214 39.72 -10.12 4.12
N ASP A 215 39.66 -10.27 5.43
CA ASP A 215 40.80 -10.63 6.27
C ASP A 215 41.01 -12.15 6.26
N GLN A 216 42.17 -12.58 5.77
CA GLN A 216 42.52 -14.01 5.64
C GLN A 216 42.58 -14.72 6.99
N ARG A 217 42.97 -14.04 8.08
CA ARG A 217 43.02 -14.61 9.43
C ARG A 217 41.61 -14.91 9.95
N THR A 218 40.70 -13.95 9.84
CA THR A 218 39.28 -14.11 10.20
C THR A 218 38.61 -15.21 9.38
N GLN A 219 38.88 -15.28 8.07
CA GLN A 219 38.35 -16.32 7.20
C GLN A 219 38.84 -17.72 7.61
N LYS A 220 40.14 -17.86 7.92
CA LYS A 220 40.74 -19.12 8.39
C LYS A 220 40.13 -19.55 9.72
N LEU A 221 40.08 -18.65 10.72
CA LEU A 221 39.49 -18.92 12.03
C LEU A 221 38.01 -19.31 11.94
N ALA A 222 37.24 -18.65 11.08
CA ALA A 222 35.84 -18.98 10.86
C ALA A 222 35.66 -20.38 10.23
N TYR A 223 36.50 -20.72 9.25
CA TYR A 223 36.51 -22.05 8.63
C TYR A 223 36.92 -23.14 9.63
N ASP A 224 38.01 -22.92 10.38
CA ASP A 224 38.52 -23.87 11.37
C ASP A 224 37.48 -24.11 12.48
N SER A 225 36.84 -23.04 12.97
CA SER A 225 35.74 -23.14 13.96
C SER A 225 34.51 -23.87 13.39
N MET A 226 34.16 -23.63 12.12
CA MET A 226 33.05 -24.34 11.45
C MET A 226 33.36 -25.83 11.26
N LYS A 227 34.61 -26.16 10.94
CA LYS A 227 35.13 -27.52 10.76
C LYS A 227 35.18 -28.29 12.08
N GLU A 228 35.67 -27.65 13.14
CA GLU A 228 35.78 -28.22 14.49
C GLU A 228 34.42 -28.72 15.01
N VAL A 229 33.35 -27.96 14.76
CA VAL A 229 31.97 -28.32 15.12
C VAL A 229 31.49 -29.61 14.44
N VAL A 230 31.99 -29.92 13.25
CA VAL A 230 31.70 -31.17 12.53
C VAL A 230 32.64 -32.28 13.01
N GLN A 231 33.93 -31.99 13.14
CA GLN A 231 34.97 -32.91 13.60
C GLN A 231 34.70 -33.49 15.00
N GLN A 232 34.25 -32.65 15.94
CA GLN A 232 33.85 -33.08 17.29
C GLN A 232 32.69 -34.09 17.28
N ARG A 233 31.90 -34.12 16.21
CA ARG A 233 30.74 -35.03 16.08
C ARG A 233 31.01 -36.25 15.19
N SER A 234 31.84 -36.11 14.16
CA SER A 234 32.23 -37.22 13.26
C SER A 234 33.40 -38.04 13.80
N LYS A 235 34.17 -37.53 14.78
CA LYS A 235 35.41 -38.13 15.35
C LYS A 235 36.54 -38.36 14.33
N ASN A 236 36.38 -37.90 13.10
CA ASN A 236 37.36 -37.95 12.00
C ASN A 236 37.49 -36.55 11.38
N ASP A 237 38.60 -36.28 10.67
CA ASP A 237 38.79 -35.01 9.97
C ASP A 237 37.81 -34.89 8.78
N PRO A 238 36.83 -33.97 8.81
CA PRO A 238 35.76 -33.96 7.81
C PRO A 238 36.18 -33.26 6.51
N SER A 239 35.80 -33.85 5.38
CA SER A 239 35.88 -33.25 4.04
C SER A 239 34.96 -32.04 3.89
N MET A 240 35.21 -31.20 2.88
CA MET A 240 34.33 -30.05 2.63
C MET A 240 32.91 -30.49 2.23
N GLU A 241 32.79 -31.62 1.55
CA GLU A 241 31.53 -32.25 1.21
C GLU A 241 30.73 -32.64 2.47
N GLU A 242 31.37 -33.31 3.44
CA GLU A 242 30.72 -33.68 4.72
C GLU A 242 30.33 -32.45 5.55
N ILE A 243 31.17 -31.41 5.58
CA ILE A 243 30.86 -30.13 6.23
C ILE A 243 29.62 -29.51 5.55
N SER A 244 29.60 -29.46 4.22
CA SER A 244 28.48 -28.90 3.47
C SER A 244 27.19 -29.68 3.72
N GLU A 245 27.24 -31.01 3.70
CA GLU A 245 26.11 -31.90 3.94
C GLU A 245 25.52 -31.71 5.34
N TYR A 246 26.41 -31.58 6.34
CA TYR A 246 26.05 -31.31 7.74
C TYR A 246 25.28 -30.00 7.87
N TYR A 247 25.82 -28.88 7.39
CA TYR A 247 25.16 -27.57 7.55
C TYR A 247 23.92 -27.39 6.67
N ASN A 248 23.80 -28.16 5.58
CA ASN A 248 22.59 -28.25 4.76
C ASN A 248 21.45 -29.04 5.45
N GLY A 249 21.71 -29.64 6.61
CA GLY A 249 20.70 -30.28 7.44
C GLY A 249 20.47 -31.76 7.13
N SER A 250 21.44 -32.42 6.48
CA SER A 250 21.39 -33.86 6.25
C SER A 250 21.40 -34.67 7.54
N LYS A 251 20.78 -35.85 7.49
CA LYS A 251 20.74 -36.84 8.59
C LYS A 251 21.85 -37.89 8.50
N SER A 252 22.61 -37.93 7.40
CA SER A 252 23.63 -38.95 7.15
C SER A 252 25.00 -38.56 7.71
N SER A 253 25.71 -39.55 8.24
CA SER A 253 27.11 -39.59 8.74
C SER A 253 27.49 -38.87 10.04
N VAL A 254 26.71 -37.89 10.53
CA VAL A 254 27.02 -37.18 11.79
C VAL A 254 25.80 -37.18 12.74
N PRO A 255 25.90 -37.71 13.97
CA PRO A 255 24.74 -37.89 14.85
C PRO A 255 23.99 -36.57 15.14
N PRO A 256 22.64 -36.54 15.02
CA PRO A 256 21.85 -35.39 15.39
C PRO A 256 21.67 -35.30 16.92
N GLU A 257 22.21 -34.22 17.49
CA GLU A 257 21.86 -33.58 18.78
C GLU A 257 21.68 -34.51 20.01
N HIS A 258 22.75 -34.65 20.80
CA HIS A 258 22.81 -34.42 22.27
C HIS A 258 24.12 -34.96 22.83
N VAL A 259 25.19 -34.18 22.74
CA VAL A 259 26.36 -34.40 23.59
C VAL A 259 26.16 -33.55 24.84
N LYS A 260 26.08 -34.17 26.02
CA LYS A 260 26.16 -33.44 27.30
C LYS A 260 27.44 -32.56 27.24
N ASN A 261 27.27 -31.24 27.37
CA ASN A 261 28.32 -30.20 27.28
C ASN A 261 28.55 -29.52 25.90
N ASP A 262 27.61 -29.60 24.95
CA ASP A 262 27.74 -28.92 23.65
C ASP A 262 27.74 -27.38 23.79
N VAL A 263 28.79 -26.72 23.32
CA VAL A 263 28.91 -25.25 23.36
C VAL A 263 27.96 -24.66 22.31
N THR A 264 27.07 -23.74 22.71
CA THR A 264 26.17 -23.04 21.79
C THR A 264 26.96 -22.14 20.84
N SER A 265 27.36 -22.66 19.68
CA SER A 265 28.13 -21.91 18.66
C SER A 265 27.25 -21.27 17.59
N CYS A 266 27.74 -20.21 16.95
CA CYS A 266 27.07 -19.57 15.82
C CYS A 266 26.80 -20.55 14.66
N TRP A 267 27.59 -21.61 14.54
CA TRP A 267 27.49 -22.63 13.50
C TRP A 267 26.36 -23.64 13.74
N ILE A 268 26.13 -24.07 14.98
CA ILE A 268 24.98 -24.93 15.31
C ILE A 268 23.67 -24.17 15.03
N GLN A 269 23.66 -22.89 15.39
CA GLN A 269 22.54 -22.00 15.10
C GLN A 269 22.35 -21.74 13.60
N LEU A 270 23.44 -21.73 12.81
CA LEU A 270 23.42 -21.65 11.36
C LEU A 270 22.74 -22.88 10.73
N ARG A 271 23.10 -24.09 11.15
CA ARG A 271 22.47 -25.35 10.69
C ARG A 271 20.96 -25.34 10.94
N ALA A 272 20.54 -24.95 12.15
CA ALA A 272 19.11 -24.85 12.49
C ALA A 272 18.36 -23.78 11.65
N ALA A 273 19.03 -22.68 11.30
CA ALA A 273 18.47 -21.66 10.42
C ALA A 273 18.31 -22.17 8.98
N ILE A 274 19.33 -22.84 8.44
CA ILE A 274 19.30 -23.40 7.07
C ILE A 274 18.21 -24.45 6.97
N ARG A 275 18.09 -25.39 7.92
CA ARG A 275 17.04 -26.42 7.92
C ARG A 275 15.62 -25.85 7.87
N ARG A 276 15.39 -24.73 8.55
CA ARG A 276 14.08 -24.06 8.59
C ARG A 276 13.79 -23.25 7.32
N LEU A 277 14.82 -22.70 6.70
CA LEU A 277 14.69 -21.91 5.47
C LEU A 277 14.62 -22.81 4.23
N SER A 278 15.35 -23.93 4.20
CA SER A 278 15.34 -24.90 3.10
C SER A 278 13.96 -25.55 2.89
N ALA A 279 13.14 -25.63 3.93
CA ALA A 279 11.73 -26.03 3.84
C ALA A 279 10.83 -25.04 3.08
N LYS A 280 11.29 -23.79 2.87
CA LYS A 280 10.51 -22.70 2.25
C LYS A 280 11.09 -22.27 0.89
N MET A 281 12.39 -22.41 0.68
CA MET A 281 13.10 -21.94 -0.51
C MET A 281 14.39 -22.74 -0.72
N LYS A 282 14.96 -22.74 -1.93
CA LYS A 282 16.18 -23.50 -2.21
C LYS A 282 17.39 -22.78 -1.62
N ILE A 283 17.84 -23.19 -0.43
CA ILE A 283 19.04 -22.65 0.23
C ILE A 283 19.96 -23.78 0.64
N PHE A 284 21.22 -23.71 0.22
CA PHE A 284 22.26 -24.66 0.59
C PHE A 284 23.66 -24.06 0.43
N PHE A 285 24.61 -24.54 1.23
CA PHE A 285 26.03 -24.36 0.98
C PHE A 285 26.50 -25.33 -0.11
N GLN A 286 27.39 -24.83 -0.95
CA GLN A 286 28.07 -25.57 -2.00
C GLN A 286 29.59 -25.38 -1.84
N PRO A 287 30.37 -26.47 -1.77
CA PRO A 287 31.82 -26.38 -1.68
C PRO A 287 32.44 -25.91 -3.01
N ASP A 288 33.41 -25.00 -2.92
CA ASP A 288 34.31 -24.59 -4.00
C ASP A 288 35.64 -25.33 -3.86
N ARG A 289 35.79 -26.39 -4.66
CA ARG A 289 36.97 -27.29 -4.62
C ARG A 289 38.28 -26.56 -4.92
N ASN A 290 38.24 -25.50 -5.73
CA ASN A 290 39.43 -24.79 -6.18
C ASN A 290 39.90 -23.75 -5.16
N LYS A 291 38.98 -23.19 -4.37
CA LYS A 291 39.26 -22.06 -3.47
C LYS A 291 39.18 -22.39 -1.99
N LYS A 292 38.87 -23.64 -1.60
CA LYS A 292 38.60 -24.06 -0.22
C LYS A 292 37.58 -23.13 0.47
N LYS A 293 36.50 -22.81 -0.25
CA LYS A 293 35.46 -21.86 0.19
C LYS A 293 34.08 -22.51 0.08
N PHE A 294 33.11 -21.94 0.78
CA PHE A 294 31.71 -22.29 0.62
C PHE A 294 30.95 -21.15 -0.06
N HIS A 295 30.19 -21.48 -1.10
CA HIS A 295 29.20 -20.60 -1.70
C HIS A 295 27.85 -20.88 -1.07
N LEU A 296 27.12 -19.83 -0.71
CA LEU A 296 25.73 -19.96 -0.31
C LEU A 296 24.84 -19.78 -1.55
N ILE A 297 24.10 -20.81 -1.93
CA ILE A 297 23.16 -20.75 -3.05
C ILE A 297 21.77 -20.42 -2.50
N ILE A 298 21.10 -19.43 -3.08
CA ILE A 298 19.74 -19.01 -2.76
C ILE A 298 18.92 -18.98 -4.05
N ASN A 299 17.90 -19.83 -4.16
CA ASN A 299 17.05 -19.96 -5.36
C ASN A 299 17.86 -20.04 -6.67
N ASN A 300 18.88 -20.92 -6.68
CA ASN A 300 19.80 -21.17 -7.80
C ASN A 300 20.79 -20.03 -8.12
N VAL A 301 20.89 -19.00 -7.28
CA VAL A 301 21.85 -17.90 -7.46
C VAL A 301 22.88 -17.94 -6.33
N ALA A 302 24.16 -17.81 -6.67
CA ALA A 302 25.22 -17.70 -5.66
C ALA A 302 25.19 -16.33 -4.98
N ALA A 303 25.18 -16.34 -3.65
CA ALA A 303 25.21 -15.15 -2.83
C ALA A 303 26.63 -14.58 -2.72
N THR A 304 26.72 -13.26 -2.62
CA THR A 304 27.96 -12.53 -2.34
C THR A 304 27.87 -11.87 -0.96
N ARG A 305 29.02 -11.52 -0.38
CA ARG A 305 29.11 -10.84 0.92
C ARG A 305 28.21 -9.60 1.03
N PHE A 306 28.09 -8.86 -0.08
CA PHE A 306 27.37 -7.59 -0.15
C PHE A 306 25.87 -7.78 -0.38
N ASN A 307 25.45 -8.80 -1.12
CA ASN A 307 24.05 -8.99 -1.52
C ASN A 307 23.33 -10.15 -0.81
N VAL A 308 24.01 -10.93 0.04
CA VAL A 308 23.41 -12.10 0.72
C VAL A 308 22.12 -11.75 1.48
N GLU A 309 22.08 -10.60 2.15
CA GLU A 309 20.88 -10.14 2.85
C GLU A 309 19.77 -9.73 1.88
N ALA A 310 20.10 -8.98 0.82
CA ALA A 310 19.12 -8.60 -0.20
C ALA A 310 18.51 -9.83 -0.88
N GLN A 311 19.33 -10.79 -1.31
CA GLN A 311 18.89 -12.02 -1.97
C GLN A 311 18.01 -12.89 -1.06
N LEU A 312 18.41 -13.08 0.20
CA LEU A 312 17.59 -13.84 1.17
C LEU A 312 16.25 -13.15 1.44
N ARG A 313 16.22 -11.81 1.51
CA ARG A 313 15.00 -11.02 1.74
C ARG A 313 14.05 -11.13 0.56
N ASP A 314 14.56 -11.03 -0.65
CA ASP A 314 13.77 -11.15 -1.87
C ASP A 314 13.26 -12.58 -2.07
N ALA A 315 14.07 -13.60 -1.80
CA ALA A 315 13.65 -15.00 -1.82
C ALA A 315 12.50 -15.26 -0.82
N THR A 316 12.62 -14.73 0.39
CA THR A 316 11.59 -14.83 1.44
C THR A 316 10.30 -14.11 1.03
N ARG A 317 10.42 -12.86 0.55
CA ARG A 317 9.29 -12.06 0.08
C ARG A 317 8.56 -12.76 -1.06
N ASN A 318 9.30 -13.32 -2.01
CA ASN A 318 8.74 -14.05 -3.15
C ASN A 318 7.98 -15.31 -2.71
N TYR A 319 8.54 -16.12 -1.80
CA TYR A 319 7.83 -17.28 -1.25
C TYR A 319 6.48 -16.90 -0.63
N PHE A 320 6.46 -15.88 0.23
CA PHE A 320 5.23 -15.47 0.90
C PHE A 320 4.26 -14.75 -0.04
N LYS A 321 4.75 -13.99 -1.01
CA LYS A 321 3.94 -13.43 -2.09
C LYS A 321 3.21 -14.52 -2.87
N GLN A 322 3.91 -15.59 -3.26
CA GLN A 322 3.28 -16.70 -3.98
C GLN A 322 2.26 -17.44 -3.13
N ARG A 323 2.54 -17.67 -1.84
CA ARG A 323 1.55 -18.23 -0.90
C ARG A 323 0.31 -17.36 -0.74
N LEU A 324 0.48 -16.04 -0.73
CA LEU A 324 -0.64 -15.09 -0.65
C LEU A 324 -1.49 -15.13 -1.93
N ILE A 325 -0.85 -15.14 -3.10
CA ILE A 325 -1.51 -15.28 -4.41
C ILE A 325 -2.29 -16.59 -4.50
N ALA A 326 -1.76 -17.67 -3.93
CA ALA A 326 -2.39 -18.99 -3.94
C ALA A 326 -3.59 -19.14 -2.97
N LYS A 327 -3.92 -18.14 -2.14
CA LYS A 327 -5.05 -18.23 -1.21
C LYS A 327 -6.39 -18.19 -1.99
N PRO A 328 -7.33 -19.13 -1.76
CA PRO A 328 -8.56 -19.29 -2.54
C PRO A 328 -9.61 -18.16 -2.35
N GLY A 329 -9.32 -17.13 -1.56
CA GLY A 329 -10.31 -16.17 -1.04
C GLY A 329 -10.09 -14.69 -1.36
N GLN A 330 -9.09 -14.29 -2.16
CA GLN A 330 -8.89 -12.87 -2.46
C GLN A 330 -8.84 -12.62 -3.98
N GLY A 331 -9.88 -11.96 -4.51
CA GLY A 331 -9.84 -11.44 -5.89
C GLY A 331 -10.91 -11.95 -6.87
N ARG A 332 -12.00 -12.60 -6.45
CA ARG A 332 -13.07 -13.00 -7.41
C ARG A 332 -13.67 -11.82 -8.18
N VAL A 333 -13.77 -10.66 -7.52
CA VAL A 333 -14.17 -9.38 -8.11
C VAL A 333 -13.07 -8.80 -9.02
N TYR A 334 -11.80 -9.11 -8.75
CA TYR A 334 -10.68 -8.63 -9.56
C TYR A 334 -10.78 -9.13 -11.00
N ASN A 335 -11.20 -10.37 -11.22
CA ASN A 335 -11.39 -10.93 -12.57
C ASN A 335 -12.43 -10.16 -13.41
N VAL A 336 -13.37 -9.45 -12.77
CA VAL A 336 -14.35 -8.60 -13.45
C VAL A 336 -13.78 -7.19 -13.61
N THR A 337 -13.31 -6.59 -12.52
CA THR A 337 -12.84 -5.20 -12.49
C THR A 337 -11.57 -4.98 -13.31
N ALA A 338 -10.73 -6.00 -13.51
CA ALA A 338 -9.54 -5.91 -14.36
C ALA A 338 -9.87 -5.84 -15.87
N LYS A 339 -11.07 -6.26 -16.30
CA LYS A 339 -11.46 -6.26 -17.72
C LYS A 339 -11.60 -4.86 -18.32
N ASN A 340 -11.88 -3.86 -17.48
CA ASN A 340 -12.05 -2.47 -17.93
C ASN A 340 -11.38 -1.50 -16.96
N PRO A 341 -10.45 -0.64 -17.44
CA PRO A 341 -9.70 0.28 -16.57
C PRO A 341 -10.59 1.29 -15.82
N VAL A 342 -11.78 1.59 -16.33
CA VAL A 342 -12.74 2.48 -15.66
C VAL A 342 -13.13 1.96 -14.27
N SER A 343 -13.23 0.63 -14.12
CA SER A 343 -13.58 -0.03 -12.85
C SER A 343 -12.58 0.27 -11.72
N ASN A 344 -11.38 0.70 -12.09
CA ASN A 344 -10.22 0.89 -11.20
C ASN A 344 -9.68 2.33 -11.25
N HIS A 345 -10.42 3.28 -11.80
CA HIS A 345 -9.93 4.65 -12.01
C HIS A 345 -9.50 5.34 -10.70
N PHE A 346 -10.14 4.99 -9.58
CA PHE A 346 -9.88 5.57 -8.25
C PHE A 346 -8.62 5.03 -7.55
N TYR A 347 -7.90 4.05 -8.12
CA TYR A 347 -6.64 3.58 -7.52
C TYR A 347 -5.50 4.58 -7.65
N ARG A 348 -5.45 5.32 -8.77
CA ARG A 348 -4.38 6.29 -9.05
C ARG A 348 -4.81 7.73 -8.87
N ASN A 349 -6.11 8.02 -9.02
CA ASN A 349 -6.64 9.36 -8.97
C ASN A 349 -7.99 9.37 -8.24
N VAL A 350 -8.01 9.96 -7.04
CA VAL A 350 -9.18 10.03 -6.16
C VAL A 350 -10.09 11.23 -6.47
N ASN A 351 -9.81 12.04 -7.48
CA ASN A 351 -10.56 13.29 -7.74
C ASN A 351 -12.07 13.08 -7.95
N LEU A 352 -12.50 11.90 -8.38
CA LEU A 352 -13.92 11.58 -8.60
C LEU A 352 -14.54 10.77 -7.46
N THR A 353 -13.75 10.22 -6.54
CA THR A 353 -14.21 9.26 -5.53
C THR A 353 -13.82 9.73 -4.13
N ARG A 354 -14.81 9.90 -3.26
CA ARG A 354 -14.58 10.40 -1.89
C ARG A 354 -13.79 9.38 -1.06
N LEU A 355 -13.04 9.87 -0.06
CA LEU A 355 -12.18 9.01 0.77
C LEU A 355 -12.96 7.88 1.48
N ASN A 356 -14.20 8.13 1.89
CA ASN A 356 -15.05 7.12 2.52
C ASN A 356 -15.52 6.03 1.54
N GLU A 357 -15.83 6.39 0.28
CA GLU A 357 -16.14 5.48 -0.82
C GLU A 357 -14.91 4.62 -1.15
N TRP A 358 -13.74 5.25 -1.22
CA TRP A 358 -12.45 4.59 -1.43
C TRP A 358 -12.16 3.57 -0.31
N ASN A 359 -12.31 3.95 0.95
CA ASN A 359 -12.08 3.05 2.09
C ASN A 359 -13.04 1.85 2.09
N PHE A 360 -14.30 2.08 1.71
CA PHE A 360 -15.31 1.03 1.61
C PHE A 360 -14.98 0.04 0.50
N ILE A 361 -14.69 0.52 -0.72
CA ILE A 361 -14.65 -0.34 -1.90
C ILE A 361 -13.52 -1.37 -1.86
N HIS A 362 -12.36 -1.01 -1.29
CA HIS A 362 -11.25 -1.96 -1.14
C HIS A 362 -11.59 -3.10 -0.19
N ARG A 363 -12.25 -2.81 0.93
CA ARG A 363 -12.69 -3.83 1.89
C ARG A 363 -13.81 -4.68 1.29
N ALA A 364 -14.75 -4.05 0.58
CA ALA A 364 -15.89 -4.74 -0.03
C ALA A 364 -15.44 -5.71 -1.14
N ARG A 365 -14.52 -5.31 -2.02
CA ARG A 365 -13.96 -6.18 -3.08
C ARG A 365 -13.17 -7.39 -2.56
N LEU A 366 -12.65 -7.28 -1.34
CA LEU A 366 -11.94 -8.35 -0.65
C LEU A 366 -12.85 -9.16 0.28
N ASP A 367 -14.16 -8.85 0.32
CA ASP A 367 -15.14 -9.45 1.24
C ASP A 367 -14.73 -9.35 2.73
N LEU A 368 -14.15 -8.20 3.10
CA LEU A 368 -13.61 -7.89 4.44
C LEU A 368 -14.50 -6.95 5.25
N VAL A 369 -15.70 -6.63 4.77
CA VAL A 369 -16.65 -5.80 5.52
C VAL A 369 -17.36 -6.62 6.61
N PRO A 370 -17.57 -6.08 7.81
CA PRO A 370 -18.16 -6.85 8.92
C PRO A 370 -19.66 -7.12 8.71
N LEU A 371 -19.98 -8.33 8.28
CA LEU A 371 -21.33 -8.89 8.17
C LEU A 371 -21.40 -10.28 8.82
N ASN A 372 -22.59 -10.68 9.30
CA ASN A 372 -22.82 -11.93 10.05
C ASN A 372 -22.57 -13.18 9.18
N GLY A 373 -22.91 -13.12 7.89
CA GLY A 373 -22.71 -14.19 6.92
C GLY A 373 -21.43 -14.05 6.08
N GLY A 374 -20.61 -13.03 6.35
CA GLY A 374 -19.33 -12.80 5.67
C GLY A 374 -18.21 -13.73 6.15
N THR A 375 -16.98 -13.46 5.73
CA THR A 375 -15.76 -14.22 6.09
C THR A 375 -15.47 -14.34 7.60
N LYS A 376 -16.25 -13.67 8.48
CA LYS A 376 -16.29 -13.87 9.93
C LYS A 376 -17.10 -15.09 10.38
N LYS A 377 -16.90 -16.25 9.74
CA LYS A 377 -17.51 -17.55 10.15
C LYS A 377 -17.18 -17.98 11.59
N TRP A 378 -16.31 -17.25 12.30
CA TRP A 378 -15.69 -17.64 13.57
C TRP A 378 -16.09 -16.79 14.77
N PHE A 379 -16.81 -15.67 14.58
CA PHE A 379 -17.14 -14.74 15.69
C PHE A 379 -18.63 -14.67 16.03
N THR A 380 -19.52 -15.00 15.09
CA THR A 380 -20.97 -14.98 15.30
C THR A 380 -21.54 -16.35 15.01
N LYS A 381 -22.18 -16.99 16.01
CA LYS A 381 -22.92 -18.24 15.82
C LYS A 381 -24.11 -18.05 14.87
N ASP A 382 -24.74 -16.86 14.90
CA ASP A 382 -25.82 -16.49 14.01
C ASP A 382 -25.29 -15.84 12.73
N GLN A 383 -25.57 -16.46 11.58
CA GLN A 383 -25.25 -15.94 10.25
C GLN A 383 -26.42 -15.18 9.62
N SER A 384 -27.57 -15.14 10.30
CA SER A 384 -28.76 -14.50 9.79
C SER A 384 -28.56 -12.99 9.61
N CYS A 385 -29.26 -12.45 8.63
CA CYS A 385 -29.32 -11.03 8.34
C CYS A 385 -29.88 -10.27 9.54
N ARG A 386 -29.12 -9.30 10.03
CA ARG A 386 -29.49 -8.49 11.20
C ARG A 386 -30.78 -7.69 10.97
N LYS A 387 -31.13 -7.44 9.70
CA LYS A 387 -32.32 -6.69 9.32
C LYS A 387 -33.51 -7.57 8.93
N CYS A 388 -33.34 -8.42 7.92
CA CYS A 388 -34.47 -9.18 7.35
C CYS A 388 -34.47 -10.67 7.73
N LYS A 389 -33.56 -11.10 8.62
CA LYS A 389 -33.47 -12.48 9.12
C LYS A 389 -33.19 -13.57 8.07
N TYR A 390 -32.85 -13.19 6.84
CA TYR A 390 -32.36 -14.12 5.82
C TYR A 390 -31.17 -14.95 6.33
N LYS A 391 -31.09 -16.25 5.99
CA LYS A 391 -30.14 -17.22 6.56
C LYS A 391 -28.66 -16.84 6.55
N CYS A 392 -28.23 -16.00 5.61
CA CYS A 392 -26.82 -15.63 5.44
C CYS A 392 -26.68 -14.16 5.06
N GLU A 393 -26.23 -13.33 6.00
CA GLU A 393 -25.88 -11.92 5.80
C GLU A 393 -24.57 -11.77 5.02
N SER A 394 -24.55 -12.24 3.78
CA SER A 394 -23.42 -12.05 2.87
C SER A 394 -23.43 -10.64 2.26
N LEU A 395 -22.29 -10.20 1.73
CA LEU A 395 -22.23 -8.92 1.01
C LEU A 395 -23.15 -8.93 -0.23
N PHE A 396 -23.27 -10.07 -0.91
CA PHE A 396 -24.25 -10.29 -1.97
C PHE A 396 -25.67 -10.02 -1.47
N HIS A 397 -26.09 -10.66 -0.37
CA HIS A 397 -27.40 -10.45 0.20
C HIS A 397 -27.63 -8.97 0.55
N VAL A 398 -26.70 -8.34 1.26
CA VAL A 398 -26.83 -6.96 1.73
C VAL A 398 -26.94 -5.96 0.57
N LEU A 399 -26.12 -6.11 -0.48
CA LEU A 399 -26.05 -5.17 -1.59
C LEU A 399 -27.07 -5.41 -2.69
N ASN A 400 -27.63 -6.62 -2.80
CA ASN A 400 -28.43 -7.00 -3.96
C ASN A 400 -29.78 -7.67 -3.65
N CYS A 401 -30.00 -8.18 -2.43
CA CYS A 401 -31.19 -8.99 -2.13
C CYS A 401 -31.94 -8.61 -0.85
N CYS A 402 -31.37 -7.78 0.03
CA CYS A 402 -31.98 -7.50 1.32
C CYS A 402 -33.14 -6.48 1.20
N ASP A 403 -34.38 -6.90 1.46
CA ASP A 403 -35.59 -6.07 1.27
C ASP A 403 -35.54 -4.71 1.99
N PRO A 404 -35.09 -4.60 3.25
CA PRO A 404 -34.95 -3.30 3.94
C PRO A 404 -34.03 -2.30 3.25
N ASN A 405 -33.18 -2.76 2.33
CA ASN A 405 -32.26 -1.93 1.56
C ASN A 405 -32.78 -1.61 0.15
N TYR A 406 -33.90 -2.20 -0.28
CA TYR A 406 -34.45 -2.07 -1.64
C TYR A 406 -34.59 -0.62 -2.11
N PRO A 407 -35.12 0.35 -1.31
CA PRO A 407 -35.21 1.74 -1.73
C PRO A 407 -33.86 2.37 -2.07
N THR A 408 -32.78 1.97 -1.38
CA THR A 408 -31.42 2.47 -1.66
C THR A 408 -30.81 1.73 -2.86
N MET A 409 -31.19 0.46 -3.09
CA MET A 409 -30.82 -0.28 -4.30
C MET A 409 -31.44 0.35 -5.56
N THR A 410 -32.70 0.79 -5.49
CA THR A 410 -33.37 1.53 -6.58
C THR A 410 -32.62 2.83 -6.88
N ARG A 411 -32.30 3.64 -5.86
CA ARG A 411 -31.49 4.88 -6.07
C ARG A 411 -30.13 4.62 -6.72
N ARG A 412 -29.48 3.49 -6.41
CA ARG A 412 -28.22 3.08 -7.06
C ARG A 412 -28.42 2.79 -8.54
N HIS A 413 -29.48 2.08 -8.87
CA HIS A 413 -29.88 1.76 -10.23
C HIS A 413 -30.20 3.04 -11.03
N ASP A 414 -31.07 3.89 -10.47
CA ASP A 414 -31.53 5.12 -11.12
C ASP A 414 -30.39 6.10 -11.39
N ALA A 415 -29.36 6.12 -10.54
CA ALA A 415 -28.17 6.94 -10.77
C ALA A 415 -27.45 6.56 -12.09
N VAL A 416 -27.49 5.29 -12.51
CA VAL A 416 -26.94 4.86 -13.80
C VAL A 416 -27.90 5.18 -14.95
N VAL A 417 -29.20 4.93 -14.76
CA VAL A 417 -30.26 5.29 -15.73
C VAL A 417 -30.19 6.78 -16.07
N HIS A 418 -30.23 7.65 -15.06
CA HIS A 418 -30.18 9.10 -15.24
C HIS A 418 -28.95 9.56 -16.02
N ARG A 419 -27.78 8.97 -15.78
CA ARG A 419 -26.57 9.32 -16.55
C ARG A 419 -26.68 8.97 -18.04
N LEU A 420 -27.29 7.83 -18.37
CA LEU A 420 -27.53 7.44 -19.76
C LEU A 420 -28.53 8.38 -20.41
N VAL A 421 -29.65 8.65 -19.73
CA VAL A 421 -30.72 9.54 -20.20
C VAL A 421 -30.18 10.95 -20.41
N ASP A 422 -29.45 11.52 -19.45
CA ASP A 422 -28.86 12.86 -19.57
C ASP A 422 -27.83 12.95 -20.71
N GLY A 423 -27.09 11.86 -20.95
CA GLY A 423 -26.16 11.75 -22.07
C GLY A 423 -26.84 11.78 -23.43
N PHE A 424 -28.04 11.19 -23.53
CA PHE A 424 -28.83 11.12 -24.75
C PHE A 424 -29.76 12.33 -24.95
N LYS A 425 -30.40 12.83 -23.89
CA LYS A 425 -31.47 13.85 -23.93
C LYS A 425 -31.08 15.11 -24.70
N LYS A 426 -29.82 15.55 -24.58
CA LYS A 426 -29.30 16.73 -25.29
C LYS A 426 -29.16 16.56 -26.81
N ARG A 427 -29.21 15.33 -27.31
CA ARG A 427 -28.98 14.97 -28.74
C ARG A 427 -30.19 14.25 -29.36
N LYS A 428 -31.25 14.09 -28.58
CA LYS A 428 -32.49 13.46 -28.99
C LYS A 428 -33.08 14.17 -30.22
N ARG A 429 -33.43 13.40 -31.25
CA ARG A 429 -34.19 13.90 -32.41
C ARG A 429 -35.61 14.28 -31.99
N LYS A 430 -36.23 15.24 -32.68
CA LYS A 430 -37.64 15.64 -32.43
C LYS A 430 -38.62 14.47 -32.61
N SER A 431 -38.32 13.53 -33.50
CA SER A 431 -39.14 12.34 -33.78
C SER A 431 -39.02 11.24 -32.73
N GLN A 432 -37.98 11.29 -31.89
CA GLN A 432 -37.77 10.29 -30.87
C GLN A 432 -38.66 10.57 -29.66
N GLU A 433 -39.07 9.51 -28.98
CA GLU A 433 -39.74 9.51 -27.69
C GLU A 433 -38.84 8.78 -26.69
N ILE A 434 -38.78 9.25 -25.44
CA ILE A 434 -38.05 8.56 -24.37
C ILE A 434 -39.10 8.09 -23.38
N LEU A 435 -39.18 6.78 -23.20
CA LEU A 435 -40.06 6.12 -22.24
C LEU A 435 -39.15 5.55 -21.14
N LEU A 436 -39.37 5.96 -19.90
CA LEU A 436 -38.63 5.47 -18.72
C LEU A 436 -39.61 4.71 -17.83
N ASP A 437 -39.28 3.45 -17.52
CA ASP A 437 -40.13 2.58 -16.69
C ASP A 437 -41.60 2.55 -17.17
N GLN A 438 -41.79 2.50 -18.48
CA GLN A 438 -43.10 2.60 -19.12
C GLN A 438 -43.33 1.44 -20.09
N ILE A 439 -44.61 1.05 -20.23
CA ILE A 439 -45.05 0.07 -21.22
C ILE A 439 -44.82 0.67 -22.61
N ILE A 440 -44.34 -0.15 -23.55
CA ILE A 440 -44.15 0.28 -24.93
C ILE A 440 -45.53 0.30 -25.61
N PRO A 441 -46.05 1.46 -26.08
CA PRO A 441 -47.45 1.61 -26.48
C PRO A 441 -47.93 0.72 -27.63
N GLU A 442 -47.01 0.20 -28.44
CA GLU A 442 -47.32 -0.60 -29.64
C GLU A 442 -47.11 -2.10 -29.41
N THR A 443 -46.93 -2.52 -28.16
CA THR A 443 -46.68 -3.92 -27.79
C THR A 443 -47.78 -4.46 -26.90
N SER A 444 -48.01 -5.77 -26.95
CA SER A 444 -49.00 -6.45 -26.11
C SER A 444 -48.50 -6.68 -24.67
N SER A 445 -47.21 -6.43 -24.43
CA SER A 445 -46.53 -6.70 -23.17
C SER A 445 -46.85 -5.69 -22.07
N THR A 446 -46.93 -6.16 -20.83
CA THR A 446 -47.01 -5.30 -19.62
C THR A 446 -45.64 -4.95 -19.04
N LEU A 447 -44.56 -5.44 -19.65
CA LEU A 447 -43.21 -5.19 -19.16
C LEU A 447 -42.81 -3.73 -19.40
N GLN A 448 -42.02 -3.21 -18.46
CA GLN A 448 -41.54 -1.83 -18.45
C GLN A 448 -40.00 -1.86 -18.45
N PRO A 449 -39.33 -1.71 -19.59
CA PRO A 449 -37.88 -1.55 -19.64
C PRO A 449 -37.44 -0.21 -19.05
N ASP A 450 -36.26 -0.16 -18.44
CA ASP A 450 -35.77 1.06 -17.76
C ASP A 450 -35.59 2.23 -18.72
N ILE A 451 -35.11 1.97 -19.95
CA ILE A 451 -34.95 2.98 -20.99
C ILE A 451 -35.44 2.41 -22.32
N THR A 452 -36.47 3.03 -22.88
CA THR A 452 -36.89 2.80 -24.27
C THR A 452 -36.84 4.12 -25.06
N ILE A 453 -36.19 4.10 -26.22
CA ILE A 453 -36.23 5.20 -27.19
C ILE A 453 -36.94 4.72 -28.44
N LEU A 454 -38.04 5.38 -28.78
CA LEU A 454 -38.88 5.01 -29.92
C LEU A 454 -38.87 6.14 -30.96
N ASP A 455 -38.52 5.84 -32.21
CA ASP A 455 -38.69 6.74 -33.34
C ASP A 455 -39.71 6.13 -34.31
N LYS A 456 -40.98 6.49 -34.12
CA LYS A 456 -42.09 5.95 -34.92
C LYS A 456 -41.97 6.32 -36.40
N LYS A 457 -41.37 7.48 -36.71
CA LYS A 457 -41.20 7.97 -38.09
C LYS A 457 -40.15 7.17 -38.85
N LYS A 458 -39.02 6.90 -38.21
CA LYS A 458 -37.93 6.12 -38.81
C LYS A 458 -38.03 4.62 -38.56
N LYS A 459 -39.04 4.19 -37.80
CA LYS A 459 -39.21 2.80 -37.36
C LYS A 459 -37.94 2.27 -36.68
N GLU A 460 -37.44 3.00 -35.69
CA GLU A 460 -36.30 2.58 -34.86
C GLU A 460 -36.73 2.46 -33.39
N ALA A 461 -36.27 1.42 -32.70
CA ALA A 461 -36.48 1.23 -31.27
C ALA A 461 -35.17 0.82 -30.57
N ILE A 462 -34.85 1.47 -29.46
CA ILE A 462 -33.71 1.13 -28.60
C ILE A 462 -34.27 0.79 -27.23
N ILE A 463 -34.06 -0.43 -26.78
CA ILE A 463 -34.47 -0.94 -25.47
C ILE A 463 -33.21 -1.26 -24.68
N ILE A 464 -33.00 -0.55 -23.58
CA ILE A 464 -31.86 -0.75 -22.69
C ILE A 464 -32.38 -0.94 -21.27
N ASP A 465 -31.98 -2.05 -20.67
CA ASP A 465 -32.28 -2.34 -19.26
C ASP A 465 -30.98 -2.33 -18.45
N VAL A 466 -30.94 -1.51 -17.42
CA VAL A 466 -29.80 -1.31 -16.53
C VAL A 466 -29.83 -2.39 -15.46
N THR A 467 -28.71 -3.08 -15.27
CA THR A 467 -28.60 -4.10 -14.23
C THR A 467 -27.33 -3.91 -13.40
N ILE A 468 -27.50 -4.03 -12.08
CA ILE A 468 -26.44 -3.87 -11.09
C ILE A 468 -26.16 -5.21 -10.40
N PRO A 469 -25.61 -6.23 -11.10
CA PRO A 469 -25.40 -7.56 -10.53
C PRO A 469 -24.27 -7.54 -9.50
N TYR A 470 -24.24 -8.55 -8.63
CA TYR A 470 -23.07 -8.78 -7.77
C TYR A 470 -21.96 -9.46 -8.56
N GLU A 471 -20.85 -8.75 -8.72
CA GLU A 471 -19.72 -9.06 -9.61
C GLU A 471 -18.77 -10.13 -9.06
N ASN A 472 -19.32 -11.31 -8.78
CA ASN A 472 -18.56 -12.49 -8.37
C ASN A 472 -18.27 -13.36 -9.60
N LEU A 473 -17.11 -13.14 -10.24
CA LEU A 473 -16.64 -13.75 -11.50
C LEU A 473 -17.31 -13.19 -12.77
N PRO A 474 -16.62 -13.24 -13.93
CA PRO A 474 -17.16 -12.74 -15.20
C PRO A 474 -18.49 -13.34 -15.65
N LYS A 475 -18.76 -14.60 -15.28
CA LYS A 475 -20.03 -15.29 -15.60
C LYS A 475 -21.24 -14.53 -15.05
N SER A 476 -21.10 -13.81 -13.94
CA SER A 476 -22.18 -13.01 -13.36
C SER A 476 -22.73 -11.94 -14.31
N PHE A 477 -21.86 -11.29 -15.09
CA PHE A 477 -22.27 -10.26 -16.07
C PHE A 477 -22.92 -10.87 -17.29
N VAL A 478 -22.38 -11.99 -17.79
CA VAL A 478 -22.96 -12.75 -18.92
C VAL A 478 -24.37 -13.21 -18.55
N THR A 479 -24.53 -13.92 -17.42
CA THR A 479 -25.84 -14.38 -16.95
C THR A 479 -26.81 -13.24 -16.66
N ALA A 480 -26.34 -12.09 -16.16
CA ALA A 480 -27.21 -10.93 -15.94
C ALA A 480 -27.70 -10.33 -17.28
N ARG A 481 -26.86 -10.30 -18.31
CA ARG A 481 -27.22 -9.87 -19.66
C ARG A 481 -28.21 -10.84 -20.30
N ASP A 482 -27.91 -12.13 -20.30
CA ASP A 482 -28.74 -13.16 -20.94
C ASP A 482 -30.17 -13.16 -20.39
N ARG A 483 -30.33 -13.04 -19.07
CA ARG A 483 -31.65 -12.92 -18.41
C ARG A 483 -32.47 -11.73 -18.90
N LYS A 484 -31.80 -10.60 -19.22
CA LYS A 484 -32.49 -9.41 -19.75
C LYS A 484 -32.83 -9.56 -21.22
N TYR A 485 -31.97 -10.21 -22.02
CA TYR A 485 -32.33 -10.60 -23.37
C TYR A 485 -33.56 -11.50 -23.39
N GLU A 486 -33.55 -12.59 -22.61
CA GLU A 486 -34.68 -13.51 -22.49
C GLU A 486 -35.96 -12.78 -22.08
N LYS A 487 -35.88 -11.88 -21.07
CA LYS A 487 -37.02 -11.11 -20.57
C LYS A 487 -37.71 -10.25 -21.65
N TYR A 488 -36.95 -9.63 -22.55
CA TYR A 488 -37.49 -8.67 -23.54
C TYR A 488 -37.46 -9.18 -24.99
N THR A 489 -37.14 -10.47 -25.21
CA THR A 489 -37.06 -11.03 -26.57
C THR A 489 -38.40 -10.99 -27.29
N GLU A 490 -39.51 -11.24 -26.60
CA GLU A 490 -40.84 -11.20 -27.23
C GLU A 490 -41.24 -9.77 -27.63
N ILE A 491 -40.98 -8.77 -26.77
CA ILE A 491 -41.16 -7.35 -27.12
C ILE A 491 -40.35 -6.98 -28.37
N LYS A 492 -39.10 -7.45 -28.45
CA LYS A 492 -38.26 -7.22 -29.63
C LYS A 492 -38.90 -7.80 -30.89
N LYS A 493 -39.40 -9.04 -30.84
CA LYS A 493 -40.07 -9.70 -31.97
C LYS A 493 -41.35 -8.95 -32.39
N GLU A 494 -42.19 -8.53 -31.44
CA GLU A 494 -43.40 -7.76 -31.73
C GLU A 494 -43.09 -6.45 -32.47
N LEU A 495 -42.12 -5.68 -31.97
CA LEU A 495 -41.70 -4.44 -32.63
C LEU A 495 -41.09 -4.71 -34.01
N GLN A 496 -40.31 -5.78 -34.18
CA GLN A 496 -39.79 -6.18 -35.49
C GLN A 496 -40.92 -6.54 -36.47
N ASN A 497 -41.96 -7.24 -36.02
CA ASN A 497 -43.15 -7.54 -36.83
C ASN A 497 -43.91 -6.26 -37.24
N LEU A 498 -43.84 -5.21 -36.43
CA LEU A 498 -44.38 -3.86 -36.74
C LEU A 498 -43.45 -3.01 -37.63
N GLY A 499 -42.36 -3.61 -38.13
CA GLY A 499 -41.41 -2.99 -39.05
C GLY A 499 -40.28 -2.19 -38.37
N TYR A 500 -40.11 -2.27 -37.06
CA TYR A 500 -39.04 -1.55 -36.37
C TYR A 500 -37.68 -2.24 -36.50
N ASN A 501 -36.63 -1.44 -36.70
CA ASN A 501 -35.26 -1.83 -36.40
C ASN A 501 -35.01 -1.71 -34.89
N VAL A 502 -34.84 -2.84 -34.21
CA VAL A 502 -34.81 -2.90 -32.73
C VAL A 502 -33.41 -3.25 -32.21
N PHE A 503 -32.82 -2.34 -31.44
CA PHE A 503 -31.67 -2.63 -30.58
C PHE A 503 -32.16 -3.00 -29.18
N LEU A 504 -31.72 -4.14 -28.66
CA LEU A 504 -31.99 -4.61 -27.31
C LEU A 504 -30.67 -5.02 -26.66
N ASP A 505 -30.33 -4.47 -25.49
CA ASP A 505 -29.16 -4.92 -24.72
C ASP A 505 -29.28 -4.51 -23.24
N ALA A 506 -28.48 -5.16 -22.38
CA ALA A 506 -28.38 -4.82 -20.97
C ALA A 506 -27.16 -3.93 -20.69
N PHE A 507 -27.36 -2.87 -19.91
CA PHE A 507 -26.28 -2.00 -19.44
C PHE A 507 -25.83 -2.41 -18.02
N ILE A 508 -24.62 -2.94 -17.90
CA ILE A 508 -24.16 -3.62 -16.69
C ILE A 508 -23.06 -2.85 -15.97
N VAL A 509 -23.34 -2.44 -14.74
CA VAL A 509 -22.32 -1.95 -13.80
C VAL A 509 -22.52 -2.71 -12.50
N GLY A 510 -21.57 -3.56 -12.11
CA GLY A 510 -21.80 -4.40 -10.94
C GLY A 510 -21.71 -3.62 -9.63
N SER A 511 -22.26 -4.20 -8.56
CA SER A 511 -22.45 -3.52 -7.27
C SER A 511 -21.15 -3.14 -6.55
N LEU A 512 -19.99 -3.63 -7.00
CA LEU A 512 -18.66 -3.26 -6.47
C LEU A 512 -17.81 -2.48 -7.49
N GLY A 513 -18.47 -1.88 -8.50
CA GLY A 513 -17.88 -0.94 -9.43
C GLY A 513 -17.19 -1.58 -10.65
N GLY A 514 -17.50 -2.84 -10.96
CA GLY A 514 -17.10 -3.50 -12.19
C GLY A 514 -17.88 -2.93 -13.38
N TYR A 515 -17.16 -2.39 -14.36
CA TYR A 515 -17.76 -1.87 -15.58
C TYR A 515 -17.65 -2.89 -16.70
N ASP A 516 -18.78 -3.31 -17.28
CA ASP A 516 -18.78 -4.26 -18.38
C ASP A 516 -18.29 -3.62 -19.69
N PRO A 517 -17.24 -4.15 -20.35
CA PRO A 517 -16.82 -3.69 -21.66
C PRO A 517 -17.97 -3.63 -22.68
N GLU A 518 -18.90 -4.60 -22.67
CA GLU A 518 -19.98 -4.72 -23.66
C GLU A 518 -20.99 -3.56 -23.63
N ASN A 519 -21.01 -2.77 -22.55
CA ASN A 519 -21.79 -1.54 -22.47
C ASN A 519 -21.49 -0.54 -23.60
N TYR A 520 -20.35 -0.68 -24.29
CA TYR A 520 -20.05 0.14 -25.46
C TYR A 520 -21.14 0.06 -26.55
N LYS A 521 -21.82 -1.09 -26.68
CA LYS A 521 -22.93 -1.30 -27.64
C LYS A 521 -24.08 -0.36 -27.34
N CYS A 522 -24.54 -0.35 -26.09
CA CYS A 522 -25.57 0.58 -25.60
C CYS A 522 -25.17 2.05 -25.84
N LEU A 523 -23.94 2.43 -25.48
CA LEU A 523 -23.47 3.81 -25.66
C LEU A 523 -23.43 4.24 -27.14
N LYS A 524 -23.07 3.31 -28.03
CA LYS A 524 -23.07 3.52 -29.48
C LYS A 524 -24.49 3.69 -30.01
N SER A 525 -25.42 2.82 -29.59
CA SER A 525 -26.83 2.90 -30.00
C SER A 525 -27.51 4.18 -29.52
N LEU A 526 -27.11 4.69 -28.35
CA LEU A 526 -27.56 5.98 -27.81
C LEU A 526 -26.85 7.20 -28.43
N ASP A 527 -25.97 7.01 -29.41
CA ASP A 527 -25.17 8.09 -30.03
C ASP A 527 -24.43 8.98 -29.00
N ILE A 528 -23.92 8.35 -27.93
CA ILE A 528 -23.18 9.07 -26.88
C ILE A 528 -21.73 9.27 -27.34
N PRO A 529 -21.23 10.52 -27.44
CA PRO A 529 -19.88 10.78 -27.94
C PRO A 529 -18.79 10.14 -27.08
N LYS A 530 -17.74 9.63 -27.73
CA LYS A 530 -16.61 8.97 -27.06
C LYS A 530 -15.99 9.84 -25.97
N ASN A 531 -15.74 11.13 -26.26
CA ASN A 531 -15.12 12.06 -25.32
C ASN A 531 -15.96 12.26 -24.05
N TYR A 532 -17.27 12.46 -24.21
CA TYR A 532 -18.20 12.57 -23.08
C TYR A 532 -18.28 11.25 -22.29
N SER A 533 -18.29 10.11 -23.00
CA SER A 533 -18.39 8.79 -22.37
C SER A 533 -17.24 8.47 -21.42
N ILE A 534 -16.03 9.01 -21.64
CA ILE A 534 -14.85 8.71 -20.79
C ILE A 534 -15.10 9.16 -19.35
N LEU A 535 -15.59 10.40 -19.16
CA LEU A 535 -15.91 10.92 -17.84
C LEU A 535 -17.17 10.26 -17.27
N MET A 536 -18.21 10.13 -18.09
CA MET A 536 -19.48 9.55 -17.68
C MET A 536 -19.34 8.14 -17.11
N LYS A 537 -18.54 7.26 -17.75
CA LYS A 537 -18.28 5.89 -17.28
C LYS A 537 -17.61 5.87 -15.89
N LYS A 538 -16.63 6.76 -15.66
CA LYS A 538 -15.96 6.88 -14.35
C LYS A 538 -16.95 7.32 -13.28
N LEU A 539 -17.76 8.32 -13.58
CA LEU A 539 -18.77 8.82 -12.66
C LEU A 539 -19.87 7.78 -12.37
N MET A 540 -20.28 6.96 -13.35
CA MET A 540 -21.19 5.84 -13.13
C MET A 540 -20.62 4.84 -12.13
N VAL A 541 -19.35 4.43 -12.31
CA VAL A 541 -18.67 3.54 -11.36
C VAL A 541 -18.61 4.16 -9.97
N THR A 542 -18.26 5.45 -9.87
CA THR A 542 -18.25 6.17 -8.59
C THR A 542 -19.63 6.19 -7.93
N ASP A 543 -20.69 6.51 -8.66
CA ASP A 543 -22.04 6.58 -8.09
C ASP A 543 -22.52 5.21 -7.61
N VAL A 544 -22.23 4.14 -8.36
CA VAL A 544 -22.53 2.77 -7.92
C VAL A 544 -21.78 2.43 -6.63
N VAL A 545 -20.48 2.76 -6.54
CA VAL A 545 -19.69 2.55 -5.32
C VAL A 545 -20.24 3.37 -4.15
N ARG A 546 -20.60 4.63 -4.38
CA ARG A 546 -21.21 5.51 -3.38
C ARG A 546 -22.48 4.91 -2.82
N TRP A 547 -23.41 4.52 -3.68
CA TRP A 547 -24.68 3.96 -3.24
C TRP A 547 -24.51 2.58 -2.61
N SER A 548 -23.60 1.73 -3.10
CA SER A 548 -23.26 0.47 -2.43
C SER A 548 -22.72 0.68 -1.01
N ARG A 549 -21.90 1.73 -0.80
CA ARG A 549 -21.50 2.14 0.55
C ARG A 549 -22.71 2.55 1.38
N GLU A 550 -23.59 3.40 0.85
CA GLU A 550 -24.78 3.85 1.59
C GLU A 550 -25.70 2.68 1.95
N ILE A 551 -25.93 1.73 1.03
CA ILE A 551 -26.66 0.48 1.30
C ILE A 551 -26.02 -0.26 2.47
N TYR A 552 -24.71 -0.47 2.41
CA TYR A 552 -23.96 -1.16 3.47
C TYR A 552 -24.01 -0.42 4.81
N MET A 553 -23.80 0.89 4.82
CA MET A 553 -23.81 1.73 6.03
C MET A 553 -25.19 1.74 6.66
N ASN A 554 -26.25 1.92 5.86
CA ASN A 554 -27.63 1.84 6.33
C ASN A 554 -27.94 0.46 6.88
N HIS A 555 -27.37 -0.59 6.31
CA HIS A 555 -27.56 -1.96 6.77
C HIS A 555 -26.94 -2.20 8.15
N VAL A 556 -25.70 -1.74 8.35
CA VAL A 556 -24.91 -2.03 9.56
C VAL A 556 -25.20 -1.06 10.71
N CYS A 557 -25.50 0.21 10.41
CA CYS A 557 -25.79 1.22 11.44
C CYS A 557 -27.28 1.20 11.80
N GLN A 558 -27.61 0.75 13.02
CA GLN A 558 -28.95 0.95 13.58
C GLN A 558 -29.10 2.42 14.04
N LYS A 559 -30.16 3.08 13.55
CA LYS A 559 -30.65 4.45 13.86
C LYS A 559 -29.82 5.66 13.33
N ARG A 560 -30.21 6.12 12.13
CA ARG A 560 -30.23 7.55 11.73
C ARG A 560 -31.62 7.91 11.16
N LYS A 561 -32.67 7.59 11.91
CA LYS A 561 -33.99 8.20 11.70
C LYS A 561 -34.25 9.11 12.90
N ASN A 562 -34.52 10.39 12.62
CA ASN A 562 -34.92 11.48 13.53
C ASN A 562 -33.81 12.47 13.95
N ALA A 563 -33.13 13.11 12.99
CA ALA A 563 -32.43 14.39 13.22
C ALA A 563 -32.30 15.18 11.90
N ALA A 564 -33.42 15.42 11.23
CA ALA A 564 -33.58 16.38 10.14
C ALA A 564 -35.06 16.45 9.77
N LEU A 565 -35.86 16.99 10.69
CA LEU A 565 -37.25 17.49 10.53
C LEU A 565 -37.72 17.93 11.93
N GLN A 566 -37.09 18.99 12.43
CA GLN A 566 -37.65 19.98 13.36
C GLN A 566 -36.97 21.29 13.02
#